data_AF-A0A1D6E6S5-F1
#
_entry.id   AF-A0A1D6E6S5-F1
#
_cell.length_a   1.000
_cell.length_b   1.000
_cell.length_c   1.000
_cell.angle_alpha   90.00
_cell.angle_beta   90.00
_cell.angle_gamma   90.00
#
_symmetry.space_group_name_H-M   'P 1'
#
loop_
_entity.id
_entity.type
_entity.pdbx_description
1 polymer ?
#
loop_
_entity_poly.entity_id
_entity_poly.type
_entity_poly.pdbx_seq_one_letter_code
_entity_poly.pdbx_strand_id
1 'polypeptide(L)'
;MLHILKVMVRCISHLPSDALLHRLYDWFLNCRCCTDRYIFFVTLLSIHESNFTVAFKMFDIDHSGVIDREEFKKIMALMRSFNRQGSTHKDGLRIGLKVGKPVENGGVVEYFFGSDGNEPLHFDKFSKILKELHDEIIQLEFSHYDVKSSKTIPAKDFALSMVASADMNHINKLLDRVDSLVKEPDLKDIRITFEV
;
A
#
# COMPACT_ATOMS: atom_id res chain seq x y z
N MET A 1 -6.77 4.70 3.03
CA MET A 1 -6.58 3.31 2.52
C MET A 1 -7.33 3.06 1.21
N LEU A 2 -8.67 3.17 1.16
CA LEU A 2 -9.45 2.94 -0.09
C LEU A 2 -9.13 3.97 -1.20
N HIS A 3 -8.74 5.19 -0.83
CA HIS A 3 -8.33 6.23 -1.76
C HIS A 3 -6.99 5.92 -2.45
N ILE A 4 -5.95 5.66 -1.66
CA ILE A 4 -4.64 5.18 -2.11
C ILE A 4 -4.78 4.00 -3.07
N LEU A 5 -5.69 3.07 -2.80
CA LEU A 5 -5.95 1.91 -3.66
C LEU A 5 -6.62 2.26 -4.99
N LYS A 6 -7.52 3.26 -5.02
CA LYS A 6 -8.11 3.78 -6.26
C LYS A 6 -7.08 4.54 -7.10
N VAL A 7 -6.23 5.33 -6.44
CA VAL A 7 -5.11 6.05 -7.06
C VAL A 7 -4.10 5.06 -7.64
N MET A 8 -3.72 4.03 -6.88
CA MET A 8 -2.87 2.94 -7.34
C MET A 8 -3.45 2.27 -8.57
N VAL A 9 -4.72 1.84 -8.58
CA VAL A 9 -5.28 1.16 -9.76
C VAL A 9 -5.31 2.03 -11.02
N ARG A 10 -5.36 3.37 -10.86
CA ARG A 10 -5.56 4.31 -11.99
C ARG A 10 -4.27 4.94 -12.53
N CYS A 11 -3.24 5.12 -11.71
CA CYS A 11 -2.01 5.84 -12.10
C CYS A 11 -0.91 4.92 -12.62
N ILE A 12 -1.09 3.63 -12.47
CA ILE A 12 -0.06 2.60 -12.61
C ILE A 12 0.34 2.35 -14.07
N SER A 13 -0.55 2.67 -15.03
CA SER A 13 -0.25 2.65 -16.46
C SER A 13 0.70 3.78 -16.90
N HIS A 14 1.01 4.72 -16.00
CA HIS A 14 1.89 5.86 -16.25
C HIS A 14 3.18 5.77 -15.42
N LEU A 15 3.43 4.64 -14.74
CA LEU A 15 4.65 4.43 -13.97
C LEU A 15 5.85 4.14 -14.87
N PRO A 16 7.04 4.66 -14.53
CA PRO A 16 8.27 4.26 -15.18
C PRO A 16 8.61 2.81 -14.81
N SER A 17 9.22 2.07 -15.75
CA SER A 17 9.36 0.61 -15.62
C SER A 17 10.27 0.14 -14.48
N ASP A 18 11.07 1.05 -13.94
CA ASP A 18 12.00 0.87 -12.82
C ASP A 18 11.42 1.24 -11.45
N ALA A 19 10.20 1.80 -11.40
CA ALA A 19 9.51 2.03 -10.12
C ALA A 19 9.25 0.69 -9.41
N LEU A 20 9.40 0.66 -8.09
CA LEU A 20 9.03 -0.51 -7.29
C LEU A 20 7.58 -0.85 -7.53
N LEU A 21 6.70 0.16 -7.58
CA LEU A 21 5.30 -0.07 -7.83
C LEU A 21 5.03 -0.64 -9.22
N HIS A 22 5.84 -0.31 -10.24
CA HIS A 22 5.70 -0.94 -11.57
C HIS A 22 6.13 -2.40 -11.53
N ARG A 23 7.25 -2.74 -10.87
CA ARG A 23 7.67 -4.15 -10.67
C ARG A 23 6.64 -4.94 -9.86
N LEU A 24 6.05 -4.33 -8.84
CA LEU A 24 5.01 -4.92 -8.00
C LEU A 24 3.65 -4.97 -8.74
N TYR A 25 3.45 -4.13 -9.76
CA TYR A 25 2.26 -4.11 -10.61
C TYR A 25 2.31 -5.08 -11.79
N ASP A 26 3.46 -5.25 -12.45
CA ASP A 26 3.66 -6.33 -13.42
C ASP A 26 3.40 -7.70 -12.76
N TRP A 27 3.72 -7.81 -11.47
CA TRP A 27 3.32 -8.93 -10.62
C TRP A 27 1.81 -8.99 -10.33
N PHE A 28 1.14 -7.84 -10.25
CA PHE A 28 -0.31 -7.71 -10.01
C PHE A 28 -1.15 -8.09 -11.24
N LEU A 29 -0.77 -7.66 -12.45
CA LEU A 29 -1.59 -7.84 -13.66
C LEU A 29 -1.41 -9.17 -14.38
N ASN A 30 -0.23 -9.78 -14.30
CA ASN A 30 0.04 -11.08 -14.95
C ASN A 30 -0.72 -12.24 -14.31
N CYS A 31 -1.60 -11.97 -13.34
CA CYS A 31 -2.32 -13.03 -12.66
C CYS A 31 -3.78 -12.67 -12.38
N ARG A 32 -4.64 -13.12 -13.29
CA ARG A 32 -6.10 -12.94 -13.36
C ARG A 32 -6.93 -13.32 -12.11
N CYS A 33 -6.34 -13.82 -11.00
CA CYS A 33 -7.12 -14.54 -9.98
C CYS A 33 -6.79 -14.32 -8.47
N CYS A 34 -5.98 -13.36 -8.00
CA CYS A 34 -5.66 -13.32 -6.56
C CYS A 34 -5.98 -12.01 -5.85
N THR A 35 -7.17 -11.95 -5.24
CA THR A 35 -7.48 -11.12 -4.07
C THR A 35 -6.44 -11.29 -2.94
N ASP A 36 -5.78 -12.44 -2.85
CA ASP A 36 -4.81 -12.80 -1.81
C ASP A 36 -3.48 -12.03 -1.87
N ARG A 37 -3.19 -11.41 -3.01
CA ARG A 37 -1.94 -10.68 -3.29
C ARG A 37 -2.08 -9.17 -3.09
N TYR A 38 -3.30 -8.65 -3.30
CA TYR A 38 -3.67 -7.27 -3.00
C TYR A 38 -3.67 -6.96 -1.50
N ILE A 39 -4.25 -7.87 -0.70
CA ILE A 39 -4.34 -7.73 0.76
C ILE A 39 -2.95 -7.57 1.39
N PHE A 40 -1.95 -8.25 0.84
CA PHE A 40 -0.57 -8.14 1.30
C PHE A 40 -0.05 -6.71 1.26
N PHE A 41 -0.07 -6.09 0.08
CA PHE A 41 0.46 -4.74 -0.09
C PHE A 41 -0.31 -3.72 0.72
N VAL A 42 -1.64 -3.86 0.78
CA VAL A 42 -2.46 -3.01 1.65
C VAL A 42 -2.04 -3.15 3.10
N THR A 43 -1.73 -4.37 3.54
CA THR A 43 -1.31 -4.60 4.93
C THR A 43 0.08 -4.02 5.20
N LEU A 44 1.04 -4.18 4.28
CA LEU A 44 2.37 -3.55 4.41
C LEU A 44 2.29 -2.02 4.39
N LEU A 45 1.55 -1.45 3.43
CA LEU A 45 1.29 -0.01 3.30
C LEU A 45 0.47 0.57 4.46
N SER A 46 -0.11 -0.27 5.31
CA SER A 46 -0.81 0.18 6.52
C SER A 46 0.14 0.37 7.71
N ILE A 47 1.38 -0.12 7.61
CA ILE A 47 2.38 0.00 8.68
C ILE A 47 3.01 1.38 8.57
N HIS A 48 2.76 2.26 9.52
CA HIS A 48 3.40 3.57 9.56
C HIS A 48 4.91 3.47 9.87
N GLU A 49 5.74 4.41 9.40
CA GLU A 49 7.21 4.40 9.60
C GLU A 49 7.59 4.31 11.08
N SER A 50 6.85 4.99 11.96
CA SER A 50 7.01 4.91 13.42
C SER A 50 6.83 3.50 13.99
N ASN A 51 6.17 2.62 13.25
CA ASN A 51 5.80 1.27 13.68
C ASN A 51 6.65 0.18 13.00
N PHE A 52 7.62 0.54 12.15
CA PHE A 52 8.46 -0.44 11.44
C PHE A 52 9.18 -1.39 12.40
N THR A 53 9.73 -0.88 13.50
CA THR A 53 10.41 -1.72 14.49
C THR A 53 9.45 -2.72 15.15
N VAL A 54 8.23 -2.29 15.46
CA VAL A 54 7.22 -3.17 16.08
C VAL A 54 6.76 -4.23 15.08
N ALA A 55 6.51 -3.82 13.83
CA ALA A 55 6.14 -4.75 12.77
C ALA A 55 7.25 -5.77 12.50
N PHE A 56 8.52 -5.35 12.44
CA PHE A 56 9.64 -6.26 12.23
C PHE A 56 9.71 -7.34 13.32
N LYS A 57 9.61 -6.94 14.59
CA LYS A 57 9.57 -7.88 15.73
C LYS A 57 8.35 -8.80 15.74
N MET A 58 7.25 -8.38 15.12
CA MET A 58 6.06 -9.21 14.95
C MET A 58 6.25 -10.24 13.83
N PHE A 59 7.11 -9.96 12.85
CA PHE A 59 7.43 -10.87 11.76
C PHE A 59 8.55 -11.85 12.10
N ASP A 60 9.53 -11.44 12.91
CA ASP A 60 10.60 -12.26 13.48
C ASP A 60 10.06 -13.07 14.67
N ILE A 61 9.47 -14.23 14.36
CA ILE A 61 8.73 -15.08 15.30
C ILE A 61 9.69 -15.77 16.27
N ASP A 62 10.86 -16.18 15.78
CA ASP A 62 11.86 -16.86 16.58
C ASP A 62 12.85 -15.91 17.29
N HIS A 63 12.72 -14.60 17.05
CA HIS A 63 13.55 -13.54 17.62
C HIS A 63 15.03 -13.67 17.23
N SER A 64 15.30 -14.21 16.04
CA SER A 64 16.65 -14.34 15.49
C SER A 64 17.27 -12.99 15.08
N GLY A 65 16.46 -11.92 15.00
CA GLY A 65 16.88 -10.59 14.54
C GLY A 65 16.87 -10.44 13.02
N VAL A 66 16.40 -11.45 12.30
CA VAL A 66 16.18 -11.46 10.85
C VAL A 66 14.84 -12.10 10.56
N ILE A 67 14.18 -11.71 9.47
CA ILE A 67 12.97 -12.40 9.01
C ILE A 67 13.40 -13.40 7.94
N ASP A 68 13.08 -14.67 8.14
CA ASP A 68 13.27 -15.68 7.09
C ASP A 68 12.05 -15.81 6.15
N ARG A 69 12.22 -16.57 5.07
CA ARG A 69 11.18 -16.78 4.07
C ARG A 69 9.91 -17.40 4.66
N GLU A 70 10.04 -18.32 5.60
CA GLU A 70 8.92 -19.07 6.18
C GLU A 70 8.17 -18.23 7.22
N GLU A 71 8.87 -17.45 8.03
CA GLU A 71 8.28 -16.44 8.92
C GLU A 71 7.48 -15.41 8.15
N PHE A 72 8.06 -14.86 7.08
CA PHE A 72 7.35 -13.96 6.18
C PHE A 72 6.09 -14.62 5.61
N LYS A 73 6.18 -15.84 5.07
CA LYS A 73 5.00 -16.58 4.56
C LYS A 73 3.93 -16.81 5.63
N LYS A 74 4.29 -17.10 6.88
CA LYS A 74 3.35 -17.32 7.98
C LYS A 74 2.57 -16.04 8.28
N ILE A 75 3.26 -14.92 8.42
CA ILE A 75 2.62 -13.63 8.69
C ILE A 75 1.73 -13.20 7.52
N MET A 76 2.19 -13.43 6.30
CA MET A 76 1.41 -13.23 5.08
C MET A 76 0.09 -14.01 5.09
N ALA A 77 0.14 -15.28 5.51
CA ALA A 77 -1.05 -16.10 5.64
C ALA A 77 -1.98 -15.59 6.76
N LEU A 78 -1.42 -15.16 7.90
CA LEU A 78 -2.18 -14.59 9.02
C LEU A 78 -2.89 -13.29 8.61
N MET A 79 -2.19 -12.34 7.98
CA MET A 79 -2.77 -11.08 7.52
C MET A 79 -3.95 -11.30 6.55
N ARG A 80 -3.87 -12.32 5.69
CA ARG A 80 -5.00 -12.71 4.82
C ARG A 80 -6.20 -13.23 5.61
N SER A 81 -5.98 -13.94 6.71
CA SER A 81 -7.07 -14.49 7.52
C SER A 81 -7.89 -13.39 8.20
N PHE A 82 -7.26 -12.31 8.67
CA PHE A 82 -7.95 -11.18 9.31
C PHE A 82 -8.75 -10.33 8.31
N ASN A 83 -8.24 -10.13 7.10
CA ASN A 83 -8.91 -9.36 6.05
C ASN A 83 -10.08 -10.11 5.38
N ARG A 84 -10.37 -11.36 5.80
CA ARG A 84 -11.50 -12.18 5.32
C ARG A 84 -12.77 -12.01 6.15
N GLN A 85 -12.85 -10.97 6.99
CA GLN A 85 -14.07 -10.56 7.69
C GLN A 85 -15.10 -9.93 6.71
N GLY A 86 -15.57 -10.77 5.79
CA GLY A 86 -16.71 -10.54 4.91
C GLY A 86 -17.49 -11.83 4.62
N SER A 87 -17.16 -12.95 5.28
CA SER A 87 -17.90 -14.20 5.17
C SER A 87 -18.06 -14.88 6.52
N THR A 88 -18.79 -14.23 7.43
CA THR A 88 -19.42 -14.94 8.54
C THR A 88 -20.66 -15.69 8.03
N HIS A 89 -20.53 -17.01 8.03
CA HIS A 89 -21.57 -17.99 8.32
C HIS A 89 -22.71 -18.22 7.31
N LYS A 90 -22.53 -19.25 6.47
CA LYS A 90 -23.45 -20.41 6.50
C LYS A 90 -22.63 -21.68 6.42
N ASP A 91 -22.61 -22.38 7.56
CA ASP A 91 -22.36 -23.80 7.79
C ASP A 91 -21.52 -24.57 6.79
N GLY A 92 -20.38 -25.08 7.28
CA GLY A 92 -19.74 -26.23 6.65
C GLY A 92 -18.23 -26.15 6.67
N LEU A 93 -17.64 -26.75 7.70
CA LEU A 93 -16.41 -27.54 7.65
C LEU A 93 -15.54 -27.36 6.39
N ARG A 94 -14.45 -26.61 6.51
CA ARG A 94 -13.22 -26.91 5.75
C ARG A 94 -11.99 -26.79 6.66
N ILE A 95 -11.86 -27.80 7.52
CA ILE A 95 -10.57 -28.49 7.66
C ILE A 95 -10.24 -28.98 6.24
N GLY A 96 -9.36 -28.26 5.56
CA GLY A 96 -9.17 -28.41 4.12
C GLY A 96 -8.61 -27.13 3.55
N LEU A 97 -7.51 -26.67 4.15
CA LEU A 97 -6.62 -25.69 3.56
C LEU A 97 -6.10 -26.31 2.26
N LYS A 98 -6.88 -26.21 1.17
CA LYS A 98 -6.28 -26.10 -0.15
C LYS A 98 -5.48 -24.81 -0.04
N VAL A 99 -4.21 -24.98 0.32
CA VAL A 99 -3.13 -24.06 0.06
C VAL A 99 -3.29 -23.70 -1.41
N GLY A 100 -4.04 -22.63 -1.68
CA GLY A 100 -3.93 -21.93 -2.94
C GLY A 100 -2.44 -21.72 -3.09
N LYS A 101 -1.88 -22.24 -4.19
CA LYS A 101 -0.45 -22.49 -4.43
C LYS A 101 0.42 -21.61 -3.52
N PRO A 102 1.42 -22.17 -2.81
CA PRO A 102 2.28 -21.34 -1.99
C PRO A 102 2.80 -20.21 -2.88
N VAL A 103 3.10 -19.05 -2.27
CA VAL A 103 3.69 -17.93 -3.01
C VAL A 103 5.06 -18.40 -3.51
N GLU A 104 5.04 -19.21 -4.56
CA GLU A 104 6.14 -19.89 -5.21
C GLU A 104 6.22 -19.21 -6.56
N ASN A 105 7.38 -18.61 -6.76
CA ASN A 105 7.84 -18.01 -7.99
C ASN A 105 7.08 -16.73 -8.36
N GLY A 106 7.30 -15.69 -7.57
CA GLY A 106 6.93 -14.32 -7.92
C GLY A 106 7.95 -13.34 -7.37
N GLY A 107 8.22 -12.29 -8.15
CA GLY A 107 9.29 -11.31 -7.90
C GLY A 107 9.29 -10.65 -6.52
N VAL A 108 8.21 -10.73 -5.72
CA VAL A 108 8.20 -10.25 -4.32
C VAL A 108 9.12 -11.06 -3.42
N VAL A 109 9.06 -12.40 -3.47
CA VAL A 109 9.94 -13.23 -2.62
C VAL A 109 11.39 -13.01 -3.03
N GLU A 110 11.63 -12.92 -4.34
CA GLU A 110 12.95 -12.62 -4.89
C GLU A 110 13.47 -11.23 -4.45
N TYR A 111 12.57 -10.24 -4.43
CA TYR A 111 12.90 -8.87 -4.05
C TYR A 111 13.27 -8.75 -2.56
N PHE A 112 12.54 -9.45 -1.68
CA PHE A 112 12.84 -9.46 -0.24
C PHE A 112 14.02 -10.39 0.12
N PHE A 113 14.10 -11.57 -0.49
CA PHE A 113 14.97 -12.69 -0.06
C PHE A 113 16.03 -13.10 -1.12
N GLY A 114 16.27 -12.26 -2.13
CA GLY A 114 17.28 -12.49 -3.18
C GLY A 114 16.83 -13.49 -4.25
N SER A 115 17.64 -13.67 -5.31
CA SER A 115 17.35 -14.56 -6.46
C SER A 115 16.98 -15.98 -6.04
N ASP A 116 17.62 -16.48 -4.99
CA ASP A 116 17.46 -17.85 -4.50
C ASP A 116 16.35 -17.95 -3.43
N GLY A 117 15.80 -16.81 -3.00
CA GLY A 117 14.71 -16.70 -2.03
C GLY A 117 15.08 -17.07 -0.59
N ASN A 118 16.38 -17.16 -0.27
CA ASN A 118 16.88 -17.63 1.02
C ASN A 118 17.72 -16.58 1.78
N GLU A 119 17.94 -15.40 1.22
CA GLU A 119 18.63 -14.33 1.94
C GLU A 119 17.78 -13.85 3.12
N PRO A 120 18.31 -13.81 4.36
CA PRO A 120 17.57 -13.30 5.49
C PRO A 120 17.25 -11.81 5.33
N LEU A 121 16.04 -11.41 5.71
CA LEU A 121 15.59 -10.04 5.62
C LEU A 121 15.90 -9.30 6.93
N HIS A 122 16.96 -8.49 6.89
CA HIS A 122 17.35 -7.63 8.01
C HIS A 122 16.44 -6.39 8.15
N PHE A 123 16.39 -5.82 9.35
CA PHE A 123 15.58 -4.64 9.66
C PHE A 123 15.86 -3.44 8.73
N ASP A 124 17.13 -3.17 8.41
CA ASP A 124 17.49 -2.04 7.54
C ASP A 124 16.94 -2.22 6.12
N LYS A 125 17.03 -3.44 5.58
CA LYS A 125 16.46 -3.78 4.27
C LYS A 125 14.93 -3.73 4.32
N PHE A 126 14.31 -4.27 5.36
CA PHE A 126 12.85 -4.24 5.55
C PHE A 126 12.29 -2.82 5.64
N SER A 127 12.86 -1.99 6.51
CA SER A 127 12.44 -0.60 6.72
C SER A 127 12.67 0.25 5.48
N LYS A 128 13.80 0.07 4.77
CA LYS A 128 14.07 0.74 3.50
C LYS A 128 13.03 0.39 2.45
N ILE A 129 12.72 -0.88 2.26
CA ILE A 129 11.72 -1.33 1.28
C ILE A 129 10.34 -0.72 1.59
N LEU A 130 9.90 -0.77 2.85
CA LEU A 130 8.62 -0.19 3.25
C LEU A 130 8.62 1.32 3.00
N LYS A 131 9.69 2.02 3.38
CA LYS A 131 9.81 3.47 3.17
C LYS A 131 9.74 3.84 1.70
N GLU A 132 10.55 3.20 0.85
CA GLU A 132 10.55 3.45 -0.60
C GLU A 132 9.15 3.19 -1.19
N LEU A 133 8.47 2.14 -0.73
CA LEU A 133 7.10 1.86 -1.16
C LEU A 133 6.10 2.94 -0.71
N HIS A 134 6.21 3.44 0.52
CA HIS A 134 5.41 4.56 1.02
C HIS A 134 5.65 5.85 0.21
N ASP A 135 6.93 6.18 -0.02
CA ASP A 135 7.34 7.38 -0.76
C ASP A 135 6.82 7.34 -2.20
N GLU A 136 6.96 6.20 -2.89
CA GLU A 136 6.43 6.03 -4.25
C GLU A 136 4.91 6.19 -4.30
N ILE A 137 4.18 5.65 -3.33
CA ILE A 137 2.72 5.78 -3.27
C ILE A 137 2.30 7.23 -3.06
N ILE A 138 2.96 7.93 -2.15
CA ILE A 138 2.69 9.35 -1.87
C ILE A 138 3.00 10.21 -3.09
N GLN A 139 4.11 9.93 -3.78
CA GLN A 139 4.50 10.62 -5.01
C GLN A 139 3.50 10.38 -6.15
N LEU A 140 2.96 9.16 -6.25
CA LEU A 140 1.93 8.83 -7.24
C LEU A 140 0.61 9.50 -6.95
N GLU A 141 0.21 9.56 -5.68
CA GLU A 141 -0.97 10.31 -5.26
C GLU A 141 -0.83 11.78 -5.61
N PHE A 142 0.32 12.39 -5.33
CA PHE A 142 0.56 13.77 -5.72
C PHE A 142 0.49 13.95 -7.25
N SER A 143 1.17 13.08 -8.00
CA SER A 143 1.18 13.11 -9.47
C SER A 143 -0.21 12.91 -10.08
N HIS A 144 -1.09 12.16 -9.41
CA HIS A 144 -2.49 12.00 -9.81
C HIS A 144 -3.25 13.34 -9.81
N TYR A 145 -2.97 14.20 -8.83
CA TYR A 145 -3.58 15.52 -8.71
C TYR A 145 -2.85 16.59 -9.53
N ASP A 146 -1.57 16.40 -9.86
CA ASP A 146 -0.83 17.29 -10.77
C ASP A 146 -1.11 16.94 -12.25
N VAL A 147 -2.36 17.11 -12.67
CA VAL A 147 -2.85 16.80 -14.03
C VAL A 147 -2.04 17.49 -15.13
N LYS A 148 -1.39 18.62 -14.83
CA LYS A 148 -0.63 19.42 -15.79
C LYS A 148 0.88 19.12 -15.77
N SER A 149 1.34 18.17 -14.94
CA SER A 149 2.77 17.92 -14.71
C SER A 149 3.55 19.20 -14.35
N SER A 150 2.88 20.10 -13.64
CA SER A 150 3.36 21.42 -13.25
C SER A 150 4.17 21.41 -11.95
N LYS A 151 4.39 20.22 -11.38
CA LYS A 151 4.98 19.95 -10.05
C LYS A 151 4.23 20.61 -8.89
N THR A 152 2.98 21.03 -9.15
CA THR A 152 2.16 21.75 -8.18
C THR A 152 0.70 21.37 -8.31
N ILE A 153 0.02 21.25 -7.17
CA ILE A 153 -1.42 20.97 -7.10
C ILE A 153 -2.16 22.18 -6.51
N PRO A 154 -3.33 22.57 -7.02
CA PRO A 154 -4.16 23.59 -6.38
C PRO A 154 -4.52 23.21 -4.94
N ALA A 155 -4.60 24.18 -4.03
CA ALA A 155 -4.99 23.94 -2.65
C ALA A 155 -6.35 23.22 -2.52
N LYS A 156 -7.30 23.49 -3.45
CA LYS A 156 -8.58 22.78 -3.52
C LYS A 156 -8.39 21.28 -3.79
N ASP A 157 -7.55 20.93 -4.76
CA ASP A 157 -7.35 19.54 -5.17
C ASP A 157 -6.58 18.76 -4.11
N PHE A 158 -5.63 19.40 -3.44
CA PHE A 158 -4.99 18.85 -2.24
C PHE A 158 -6.00 18.62 -1.11
N ALA A 159 -6.90 19.58 -0.85
CA ALA A 159 -7.90 19.39 0.19
C ALA A 159 -8.85 18.23 -0.17
N LEU A 160 -9.24 18.08 -1.44
CA LEU A 160 -10.02 16.93 -1.92
C LEU A 160 -9.28 15.60 -1.73
N SER A 161 -7.96 15.55 -1.93
CA SER A 161 -7.17 14.33 -1.68
C SER A 161 -7.22 13.91 -0.21
N MET A 162 -7.14 14.88 0.72
CA MET A 162 -7.31 14.61 2.15
C MET A 162 -8.72 14.10 2.47
N VAL A 163 -9.77 14.72 1.92
CA VAL A 163 -11.16 14.31 2.14
C VAL A 163 -11.40 12.88 1.65
N ALA A 164 -10.79 12.50 0.53
CA ALA A 164 -10.95 11.17 -0.02
C ALA A 164 -10.35 10.07 0.89
N SER A 165 -9.42 10.43 1.77
CA SER A 165 -8.84 9.54 2.79
C SER A 165 -9.57 9.58 4.15
N ALA A 166 -10.54 10.48 4.33
CA ALA A 166 -11.26 10.65 5.59
C ALA A 166 -12.40 9.63 5.81
N ASP A 167 -12.91 9.56 7.04
CA ASP A 167 -14.06 8.74 7.39
C ASP A 167 -15.32 9.19 6.63
N MET A 168 -16.06 8.23 6.06
CA MET A 168 -17.28 8.48 5.29
C MET A 168 -18.35 9.22 6.07
N ASN A 169 -18.40 9.05 7.39
CA ASN A 169 -19.34 9.73 8.28
C ASN A 169 -19.16 11.25 8.31
N HIS A 170 -18.01 11.76 7.84
CA HIS A 170 -17.67 13.17 7.85
C HIS A 170 -17.49 13.78 6.46
N ILE A 171 -17.66 12.99 5.38
CA ILE A 171 -17.37 13.44 4.00
C ILE A 171 -18.13 14.70 3.63
N ASN A 172 -19.46 14.75 3.83
CA ASN A 172 -20.26 15.91 3.41
C ASN A 172 -19.77 17.21 4.06
N LYS A 173 -19.54 17.18 5.39
CA LYS A 173 -19.01 18.33 6.14
C LYS A 173 -17.62 18.75 5.65
N LEU A 174 -16.77 17.80 5.27
CA LEU A 174 -15.44 18.10 4.76
C LEU A 174 -15.49 18.66 3.34
N LEU A 175 -16.40 18.17 2.48
CA LEU A 175 -16.63 18.72 1.13
C LEU A 175 -17.14 20.16 1.20
N ASP A 176 -18.06 20.47 2.12
CA ASP A 176 -18.53 21.86 2.33
C ASP A 176 -17.36 22.80 2.70
N ARG A 177 -16.41 22.32 3.51
CA ARG A 177 -15.20 23.08 3.85
C ARG A 177 -14.29 23.27 2.64
N VAL A 178 -14.16 22.27 1.78
CA VAL A 178 -13.39 22.39 0.53
C VAL A 178 -14.03 23.40 -0.42
N ASP A 179 -15.34 23.48 -0.50
CA ASP A 179 -16.00 24.48 -1.34
C ASP A 179 -15.90 25.90 -0.75
N SER A 180 -15.78 26.02 0.58
CA SER A 180 -15.49 27.31 1.22
C SER A 180 -14.07 27.81 0.95
N LEU A 181 -13.09 26.92 0.76
CA LEU A 181 -11.69 27.28 0.45
C LEU A 181 -11.55 28.15 -0.81
N VAL A 182 -12.42 27.97 -1.81
CA VAL A 182 -12.40 28.75 -3.06
C VAL A 182 -12.91 30.19 -2.84
N LYS A 183 -13.64 30.43 -1.75
CA LYS A 183 -14.21 31.73 -1.39
C LYS A 183 -13.21 32.59 -0.62
N GLU A 184 -12.20 31.98 -0.01
CA GLU A 184 -11.12 32.67 0.70
C GLU A 184 -10.08 33.17 -0.32
N PRO A 185 -9.95 34.50 -0.52
CA PRO A 185 -9.07 35.05 -1.55
C PRO A 185 -7.60 34.68 -1.33
N ASP A 186 -7.17 34.53 -0.07
CA ASP A 186 -5.81 34.16 0.28
C ASP A 186 -5.46 32.70 -0.04
N LEU A 187 -6.47 31.82 -0.17
CA LEU A 187 -6.27 30.38 -0.38
C LEU A 187 -6.59 29.93 -1.81
N LYS A 188 -7.32 30.75 -2.57
CA LYS A 188 -7.80 30.44 -3.92
C LYS A 188 -6.66 30.18 -4.91
N ASP A 189 -5.60 30.96 -4.84
CA ASP A 189 -4.48 30.91 -5.79
C ASP A 189 -3.28 30.13 -5.24
N ILE A 190 -3.38 29.57 -4.02
CA ILE A 190 -2.32 28.75 -3.43
C ILE A 190 -2.13 27.47 -4.24
N ARG A 191 -0.85 27.17 -4.50
CA ARG A 191 -0.40 25.93 -5.10
C ARG A 191 0.58 25.25 -4.15
N ILE A 192 0.43 23.93 -4.03
CA ILE A 192 1.21 23.09 -3.13
C ILE A 192 2.22 22.33 -3.98
N THR A 193 3.49 22.37 -3.59
CA THR A 193 4.59 21.60 -4.18
C THR A 193 4.78 20.27 -3.45
N PHE A 194 5.41 19.32 -4.13
CA PHE A 194 5.89 18.09 -3.53
C PHE A 194 7.30 18.34 -2.96
N GLU A 195 7.39 18.86 -1.75
CA GLU A 195 8.66 18.95 -0.99
C GLU A 195 8.55 18.01 0.21
N VAL A 196 9.49 17.08 0.32
CA VAL A 196 9.60 16.07 1.38
C VAL A 196 10.65 16.51 2.39
#